data_AF-X8CDY6-F1
#
_entry.id   AF-X8CDY6-F1
#
_cell.length_a   1.000
_cell.length_b   1.000
_cell.length_c   1.000
_cell.angle_alpha   90.00
_cell.angle_beta   90.00
_cell.angle_gamma   90.00
#
_symmetry.space_group_name_H-M   'P 1'
#
loop_
_entity.id
_entity.type
_entity.pdbx_description
1 polymer ?
#
loop_
_entity_poly.entity_id
_entity_poly.type
_entity_poly.pdbx_seq_one_letter_code
_entity_poly.pdbx_strand_id
1 'polypeptide(L)'
;MPLIEIARTKTKDEAMAALDTWRGRHPAAAERLQPVDVLVDGMRGPSSIWYRIRINLQHVPEDQRPPQEELIADYSPWANYSGKQQP
;
A
#
# COMPACT_ATOMS: atom_id res chain seq x y z
N MET A 1 0.10 0.48 -15.74
CA MET A 1 0.56 -0.67 -14.94
C MET A 1 -0.54 -1.05 -13.97
N PRO A 2 -0.86 -2.33 -13.77
CA PRO A 2 -1.92 -2.78 -12.86
C PRO A 2 -1.46 -2.68 -11.40
N LEU A 3 -1.17 -1.46 -10.96
CA LEU A 3 -0.58 -1.14 -9.66
C LEU A 3 -1.68 -0.65 -8.72
N ILE A 4 -1.77 -1.24 -7.52
CA ILE A 4 -2.77 -0.84 -6.52
C ILE A 4 -2.13 -0.34 -5.22
N GLU A 5 -2.79 0.66 -4.66
CA GLU A 5 -2.83 1.14 -3.28
C GLU A 5 -3.36 0.13 -2.26
N ILE A 6 -2.63 -0.38 -1.26
CA ILE A 6 -3.31 -1.20 -0.22
C ILE A 6 -3.28 -0.60 1.18
N ALA A 7 -2.26 0.18 1.52
CA ALA A 7 -2.13 0.74 2.86
C ALA A 7 -1.17 1.92 2.92
N ARG A 8 -1.49 2.86 3.81
CA ARG A 8 -0.61 3.91 4.33
C ARG A 8 -0.55 3.79 5.84
N THR A 9 0.65 3.73 6.41
CA THR A 9 0.87 3.42 7.83
C THR A 9 1.99 4.27 8.41
N LYS A 10 2.01 4.39 9.75
CA LYS A 10 3.06 5.15 10.43
C LYS A 10 4.33 4.32 10.60
N THR A 11 4.17 3.01 10.75
CA THR A 11 5.29 2.08 10.99
C THR A 11 5.38 1.02 9.92
N LYS A 12 6.58 0.46 9.73
CA LYS A 12 6.79 -0.63 8.78
C LYS A 12 6.02 -1.89 9.17
N ASP A 13 5.91 -2.17 10.46
CA ASP A 13 5.24 -3.38 10.96
C ASP A 13 3.74 -3.35 10.69
N GLU A 14 3.09 -2.18 10.87
CA GLU A 14 1.70 -1.96 10.43
C GLU A 14 1.55 -2.17 8.92
N ALA A 15 2.52 -1.69 8.13
CA ALA A 15 2.51 -1.85 6.68
C ALA A 15 2.55 -3.33 6.28
N MET A 16 3.40 -4.13 6.93
CA MET A 16 3.52 -5.57 6.68
C MET A 16 2.26 -6.33 7.14
N ALA A 17 1.67 -5.96 8.28
CA ALA A 17 0.41 -6.55 8.74
C ALA A 17 -0.75 -6.25 7.78
N ALA A 18 -0.79 -5.06 7.18
CA ALA A 18 -1.77 -4.72 6.16
C ALA A 18 -1.56 -5.53 4.87
N LEU A 19 -0.30 -5.78 4.47
CA LEU A 19 0.01 -6.67 3.36
C LEU A 19 -0.49 -8.10 3.59
N ASP A 20 -0.27 -8.65 4.79
CA ASP A 20 -0.74 -10.00 5.11
C ASP A 20 -2.27 -10.08 5.16
N THR A 21 -2.93 -9.03 5.65
CA THR A 21 -4.40 -8.90 5.57
C THR A 21 -4.89 -8.91 4.12
N TRP A 22 -4.24 -8.16 3.23
CA TRP A 22 -4.57 -8.16 1.80
C TRP A 22 -4.37 -9.52 1.16
N ARG A 23 -3.28 -10.23 1.48
CA ARG A 23 -3.01 -11.59 0.98
C ARG A 23 -4.10 -12.58 1.42
N GLY A 24 -4.60 -12.44 2.64
CA GLY A 24 -5.73 -13.23 3.14
C GLY A 24 -7.05 -12.96 2.40
N ARG A 25 -7.29 -11.71 1.95
CA ARG A 25 -8.47 -11.35 1.15
C ARG A 25 -8.37 -11.82 -0.30
N HIS A 26 -7.17 -11.83 -0.88
CA HIS A 26 -6.93 -12.19 -2.28
C HIS A 26 -5.89 -13.31 -2.44
N PRO A 27 -6.15 -14.53 -1.94
CA PRO A 27 -5.17 -15.61 -1.96
C PRO A 27 -4.72 -15.95 -3.39
N ALA A 28 -5.64 -16.00 -4.35
CA ALA A 28 -5.32 -16.30 -5.75
C ALA A 28 -4.39 -15.25 -6.41
N ALA A 29 -4.54 -13.96 -6.07
CA ALA A 29 -3.63 -12.93 -6.56
C ALA A 29 -2.29 -13.01 -5.83
N ALA A 30 -2.32 -13.20 -4.51
CA ALA A 30 -1.14 -13.29 -3.65
C ALA A 30 -0.20 -14.44 -4.04
N GLU A 31 -0.73 -15.60 -4.40
CA GLU A 31 0.05 -16.77 -4.85
C GLU A 31 0.87 -16.51 -6.12
N ARG A 32 0.47 -15.51 -6.92
CA ARG A 32 1.12 -15.17 -8.18
C ARG A 32 2.10 -14.00 -8.06
N LEU A 33 2.13 -13.34 -6.91
CA LEU A 33 3.05 -12.23 -6.67
C LEU A 33 4.47 -12.76 -6.53
N GLN A 34 5.39 -12.10 -7.20
CA GLN A 34 6.82 -12.20 -6.93
C GLN A 34 7.24 -11.18 -5.87
N PRO A 35 8.37 -11.37 -5.18
CA PRO A 35 8.88 -10.39 -4.22
C PRO A 35 9.02 -8.97 -4.79
N VAL A 36 9.34 -8.84 -6.08
CA VAL A 36 9.45 -7.56 -6.81
C VAL A 36 8.11 -6.85 -7.02
N ASP A 37 7.00 -7.58 -6.98
CA ASP A 37 5.67 -7.00 -7.16
C ASP A 37 5.15 -6.30 -5.90
N VAL A 38 5.75 -6.60 -4.75
CA VAL A 38 5.40 -5.98 -3.46
C VAL A 38 6.32 -4.80 -3.21
N LEU A 39 5.77 -3.60 -3.31
CA LEU A 39 6.50 -2.35 -3.11
C LEU A 39 6.20 -1.80 -1.72
N VAL A 40 7.24 -1.76 -0.88
CA VAL A 40 7.19 -1.16 0.45
C VAL A 40 7.92 0.18 0.40
N ASP A 41 7.19 1.26 0.20
CA ASP A 41 7.75 2.61 0.10
C ASP A 41 7.89 3.21 1.51
N GLY A 42 9.09 3.65 1.89
CA GLY A 42 9.30 4.55 3.03
C GLY A 42 9.36 6.01 2.56
N MET A 43 8.44 6.84 3.02
CA MET A 43 8.34 8.26 2.64
C MET A 43 8.48 9.17 3.86
N ARG A 44 8.96 10.39 3.63
CA ARG A 44 9.09 11.41 4.67
C ARG A 44 7.90 12.37 4.62
N GLY A 45 7.11 12.41 5.68
CA GLY A 45 6.12 13.46 5.93
C GLY A 45 6.74 14.68 6.61
N PRO A 46 5.93 15.64 7.08
CA PRO A 46 6.42 16.88 7.69
C PRO A 46 7.33 16.63 8.91
N SER A 47 6.94 15.67 9.73
CA SER A 47 7.52 15.43 11.06
C SER A 47 7.80 13.96 11.35
N SER A 48 7.45 13.04 10.44
CA SER A 48 7.61 11.59 10.63
C SER A 48 7.79 10.87 9.31
N ILE A 49 8.43 9.71 9.37
CA ILE A 49 8.41 8.74 8.27
C ILE A 49 7.02 8.08 8.27
N TRP A 50 6.56 7.70 7.09
CA TRP A 50 5.38 6.88 6.90
C TRP A 50 5.65 5.88 5.79
N TYR A 51 4.89 4.80 5.79
CA TYR A 51 5.05 3.68 4.88
C TYR A 51 3.82 3.52 4.01
N ARG A 52 4.04 3.18 2.74
CA ARG A 52 2.97 2.82 1.82
C ARG A 52 3.26 1.48 1.19
N ILE A 53 2.25 0.62 1.14
CA ILE A 53 2.33 -0.63 0.40
C ILE A 53 1.58 -0.49 -0.92
N ARG A 54 2.29 -0.81 -2.01
CA ARG A 54 1.71 -0.95 -3.34
C ARG A 54 1.96 -2.35 -3.88
N ILE A 55 1.04 -2.86 -4.68
CA ILE A 55 1.16 -4.18 -5.31
C ILE A 55 1.04 -4.03 -6.82
N ASN A 56 2.07 -4.48 -7.53
CA ASN A 56 2.06 -4.55 -8.99
C ASN A 56 1.50 -5.90 -9.45
N LEU A 57 0.31 -5.89 -10.02
CA LEU A 57 -0.41 -7.10 -10.45
C LEU A 57 0.01 -7.58 -11.85
N GLN A 58 1.21 -7.23 -12.32
CA GLN A 58 1.71 -7.59 -13.66
C GLN A 58 1.76 -9.10 -13.88
N HIS A 59 2.05 -9.89 -12.83
CA HIS A 59 2.08 -11.36 -12.88
C HIS A 59 0.72 -12.00 -12.59
N VAL A 60 -0.32 -11.21 -12.29
CA VAL A 60 -1.68 -11.71 -12.06
C VAL A 60 -2.47 -11.66 -13.38
N PRO A 61 -3.13 -12.76 -13.79
CA PRO A 61 -4.05 -12.79 -14.93
C PRO A 61 -5.14 -11.72 -14.82
N GLU A 62 -5.51 -11.09 -15.93
CA GLU A 62 -6.37 -9.89 -15.94
C GLU A 62 -7.73 -10.12 -15.28
N ASP A 63 -8.30 -11.32 -15.46
CA ASP A 63 -9.56 -11.80 -14.89
C ASP A 63 -9.50 -12.00 -13.37
N GLN A 64 -8.30 -12.07 -12.80
CA GLN A 64 -8.05 -12.34 -11.38
C GLN A 64 -7.39 -11.16 -10.66
N ARG A 65 -7.17 -10.04 -11.35
CA ARG A 65 -6.64 -8.83 -10.74
C ARG A 65 -7.70 -8.21 -9.83
N PRO A 66 -7.47 -8.13 -8.51
CA PRO A 66 -8.36 -7.35 -7.67
C PRO A 66 -8.31 -5.88 -8.09
N PRO A 67 -9.46 -5.18 -8.08
CA PRO A 67 -9.48 -3.75 -8.34
C PRO A 67 -8.80 -2.99 -7.19
N GLN A 68 -8.62 -1.68 -7.37
CA GLN A 68 -8.28 -0.80 -6.25
C GLN A 68 -9.41 -0.83 -5.22
N GLU A 69 -9.08 -1.15 -3.96
CA GLU A 69 -10.01 -1.18 -2.82
C GLU A 69 -9.73 -0.03 -1.84
N GLU A 70 -10.56 0.08 -0.81
CA GLU A 70 -10.25 0.93 0.34
C GLU A 70 -8.97 0.46 1.03
N LEU A 71 -8.20 1.42 1.54
CA LEU A 71 -6.95 1.13 2.21
C LEU A 71 -7.22 0.41 3.53
N ILE A 72 -6.49 -0.69 3.75
CA ILE A 72 -6.57 -1.46 5.00
C ILE A 72 -6.16 -0.60 6.19
N ALA A 73 -5.22 0.32 5.97
CA ALA A 73 -4.87 1.39 6.88
C ALA A 73 -4.68 2.68 6.08
N ASP A 74 -5.26 3.78 6.56
CA ASP A 74 -5.17 5.08 5.89
C ASP A 74 -4.52 6.16 6.76
N TYR A 75 -3.28 5.92 7.18
CA TYR A 75 -2.50 6.92 7.91
C TYR A 75 -2.09 8.07 6.97
N SER A 76 -2.46 9.29 7.35
CA SER A 76 -1.96 10.52 6.71
C SER A 76 -1.07 11.30 7.69
N PRO A 77 0.23 11.49 7.38
CA PRO A 77 1.12 12.33 8.20
C PRO A 77 0.78 13.83 8.11
N TRP A 78 -0.14 14.20 7.21
CA TRP A 78 -0.58 15.58 6.97
C TRP A 78 -1.92 15.89 7.63
N ALA A 79 -2.61 14.92 8.22
CA ALA A 79 -3.94 15.10 8.81
C ALA A 79 -4.01 16.25 9.84
N ASN A 80 -2.90 16.53 10.53
CA ASN A 80 -2.77 17.59 11.52
C ASN A 80 -1.79 18.71 11.12
N TYR A 81 -1.35 18.74 9.86
CA TYR A 81 -0.36 19.73 9.40
C TYR A 81 -1.07 20.97 8.83
N SER A 82 -0.90 22.13 9.49
CA SER A 82 -1.49 23.41 9.09
C SER A 82 -0.57 24.34 8.29
N GLY A 83 0.61 23.86 7.89
CA GLY A 83 1.57 24.65 7.11
C GLY A 83 1.04 24.92 5.70
N LYS A 84 0.98 26.20 5.30
CA LYS A 84 0.55 26.67 3.97
C LYS A 84 1.17 25.81 2.87
N GLN A 85 0.38 24.93 2.25
CA GLN A 85 0.72 24.38 0.95
C GLN A 85 0.53 25.53 -0.04
N GLN A 86 1.62 26.20 -0.42
CA GLN A 86 1.57 27.00 -1.65
C GLN A 86 1.66 26.04 -2.84
N PRO A 87 0.83 26.27 -3.87
CA PRO A 87 0.70 25.40 -5.05
C PRO A 87 1.99 25.30 -5.87
#